data_AF-A0A1S3D4Z0-F1
#
_entry.id   AF-A0A1S3D4Z0-F1
#
_cell.length_a   1.000
_cell.length_b   1.000
_cell.length_c   1.000
_cell.angle_alpha   90.00
_cell.angle_beta   90.00
_cell.angle_gamma   90.00
#
_symmetry.space_group_name_H-M   'P 1'
#
loop_
_entity.id
_entity.type
_entity.pdbx_description
1 polymer ?
#
loop_
_entity_poly.entity_id
_entity_poly.type
_entity_poly.pdbx_seq_one_letter_code
_entity_poly.pdbx_strand_id
1 'polypeptide(L)'
;MPLFGKSQKSPAEVVKALKDAVNALEKGDKKGEKGDKKAQEDVSKNLLLIKNMLYGTADAEPQTDIIVAQLAQELYNSNLLLLLIQNLNKIDFEGKKDVAQVFNNILRRQIGTRSPTVEYICTKPETLSKVLSSPSESLAPESLPFFFFVTLDFFTTALGG
;
A
#
# COMPACT_ATOMS: atom_id res chain seq x y z
N MET A 1 -16.27 23.44 25.16
CA MET A 1 -14.91 23.71 24.64
C MET A 1 -14.03 22.55 25.07
N PRO A 2 -13.12 21.98 24.26
CA PRO A 2 -12.57 22.44 22.97
C PRO A 2 -12.80 21.45 21.80
N LEU A 3 -13.15 21.96 20.61
CA LEU A 3 -13.19 21.19 19.35
C LEU A 3 -11.99 21.58 18.49
N PHE A 4 -10.80 21.16 18.91
CA PHE A 4 -9.60 21.19 18.06
C PHE A 4 -9.31 19.77 17.58
N GLY A 5 -10.13 19.26 16.66
CA GLY A 5 -9.83 18.03 15.94
C GLY A 5 -9.16 18.40 14.63
N LYS A 6 -7.83 18.25 14.56
CA LYS A 6 -7.06 18.33 13.30
C LYS A 6 -7.80 17.49 12.26
N SER A 7 -8.17 18.09 11.12
CA SER A 7 -8.94 17.45 10.04
C SER A 7 -8.38 16.05 9.77
N GLN A 8 -9.11 15.03 10.24
CA GLN A 8 -8.71 13.64 10.10
C GLN A 8 -9.04 13.28 8.65
N LYS A 9 -8.01 13.24 7.79
CA LYS A 9 -8.19 12.91 6.37
C LYS A 9 -8.96 11.61 6.24
N SER A 10 -9.94 11.57 5.34
CA SER A 10 -10.69 10.34 5.07
C SER A 10 -9.81 9.30 4.37
N PRO A 11 -10.10 7.99 4.49
CA PRO A 11 -9.36 6.94 3.80
C PRO A 11 -9.26 7.19 2.29
N ALA A 12 -10.36 7.62 1.66
CA ALA A 12 -10.41 7.94 0.24
C ALA A 12 -9.47 9.09 -0.15
N GLU A 13 -9.41 10.15 0.65
CA GLU A 13 -8.50 11.28 0.41
C GLU A 13 -7.04 10.86 0.54
N VAL A 14 -6.70 10.04 1.54
CA VAL A 14 -5.31 9.56 1.73
C VAL A 14 -4.90 8.63 0.59
N VAL A 15 -5.76 7.70 0.16
CA VAL A 15 -5.51 6.81 -0.98
C VAL A 15 -5.31 7.63 -2.26
N LYS A 16 -6.17 8.63 -2.51
CA LYS A 16 -6.04 9.50 -3.68
C LYS A 16 -4.75 10.32 -3.64
N ALA A 17 -4.41 10.90 -2.47
CA ALA A 17 -3.18 11.66 -2.30
C ALA A 17 -1.93 10.79 -2.49
N LEU A 18 -1.93 9.56 -1.96
CA LEU A 18 -0.83 8.61 -2.17
C LEU A 18 -0.70 8.24 -3.65
N LYS A 19 -1.81 7.98 -4.34
CA LYS A 19 -1.82 7.69 -5.78
C LYS A 19 -1.20 8.84 -6.59
N ASP A 20 -1.60 10.07 -6.32
CA ASP A 20 -1.08 11.24 -7.01
C ASP A 20 0.42 11.46 -6.74
N ALA A 21 0.87 11.21 -5.50
CA ALA A 21 2.28 11.28 -5.12
C ALA A 21 3.13 10.20 -5.81
N VAL A 22 2.65 8.96 -5.87
CA VAL A 22 3.33 7.86 -6.58
C VAL A 22 3.39 8.13 -8.09
N ASN A 23 2.32 8.64 -8.69
CA ASN A 23 2.33 9.07 -10.10
C ASN A 23 3.28 10.23 -10.35
N ALA A 24 3.45 11.14 -9.38
CA ALA A 24 4.41 12.23 -9.48
C ALA A 24 5.85 11.70 -9.44
N LEU A 25 6.14 10.75 -8.55
CA LEU A 25 7.43 10.02 -8.52
C LEU A 25 7.68 9.25 -9.81
N GLU A 26 6.65 8.62 -10.37
CA GLU A 26 6.79 7.89 -11.62
C GLU A 26 7.25 8.81 -12.77
N LYS A 27 6.69 10.02 -12.82
CA LYS A 27 6.96 11.06 -13.84
C LYS A 27 8.21 11.91 -13.57
N GLY A 28 9.01 11.58 -12.56
CA GLY A 28 10.08 12.41 -11.95
C GLY A 28 11.06 13.13 -12.88
N ASP A 29 11.21 12.71 -14.13
CA ASP A 29 12.09 13.32 -15.12
C ASP A 29 11.84 14.82 -15.41
N LYS A 30 10.63 15.37 -15.16
CA LYS A 30 10.30 16.75 -15.57
C LYS A 30 10.50 17.85 -14.50
N LYS A 31 10.77 17.50 -13.23
CA LYS A 31 10.88 18.50 -12.13
C LYS A 31 12.26 18.59 -11.46
N GLY A 32 13.19 17.70 -11.80
CA GLY A 32 14.53 17.64 -11.19
C GLY A 32 14.53 17.19 -9.72
N GLU A 33 15.71 17.07 -9.10
CA GLU A 33 15.91 16.50 -7.75
C GLU A 33 15.01 17.08 -6.64
N LYS A 34 14.64 18.37 -6.72
CA LYS A 34 13.74 19.01 -5.74
C LYS A 34 12.29 18.54 -5.86
N GLY A 35 11.84 18.21 -7.08
CA GLY A 35 10.52 17.66 -7.33
C GLY A 35 10.38 16.25 -6.80
N ASP A 36 11.39 15.42 -7.04
CA ASP A 36 11.41 14.02 -6.61
C ASP A 36 11.45 13.90 -5.09
N LYS A 37 12.30 14.68 -4.40
CA LYS A 37 12.30 14.73 -2.93
C LYS A 37 10.94 15.08 -2.34
N LYS A 38 10.23 16.04 -2.94
CA LYS A 38 8.91 16.42 -2.48
C LYS A 38 7.88 15.30 -2.69
N ALA A 39 7.90 14.66 -3.86
CA ALA A 39 7.00 13.55 -4.15
C ALA A 39 7.27 12.35 -3.23
N GLN A 40 8.54 12.09 -2.93
CA GLN A 40 8.99 11.07 -1.99
C GLN A 40 8.51 11.35 -0.57
N GLU A 41 8.67 12.59 -0.07
CA GLU A 41 8.12 13.01 1.22
C GLU A 41 6.60 12.84 1.29
N ASP A 42 5.89 13.20 0.22
CA ASP A 42 4.43 13.07 0.15
C ASP A 42 4.01 11.59 0.17
N VAL A 43 4.73 10.70 -0.52
CA VAL A 43 4.50 9.25 -0.42
C VAL A 43 4.68 8.75 1.00
N SER A 44 5.81 9.06 1.65
CA SER A 44 6.10 8.62 3.01
C SER A 44 5.07 9.14 4.03
N LYS A 45 4.67 10.41 3.91
CA LYS A 45 3.63 11.00 4.78
C LYS A 45 2.28 10.28 4.61
N ASN A 46 1.87 10.01 3.37
CA ASN A 46 0.59 9.35 3.12
C ASN A 46 0.62 7.87 3.52
N LEU A 47 1.73 7.15 3.28
CA LEU A 47 1.91 5.77 3.75
C LEU A 47 1.83 5.68 5.28
N LEU A 48 2.44 6.63 6.00
CA LEU A 48 2.35 6.69 7.45
C LEU A 48 0.90 6.90 7.92
N LEU A 49 0.13 7.75 7.23
CA LEU A 49 -1.30 7.93 7.53
C LEU A 49 -2.10 6.64 7.31
N ILE A 50 -1.85 5.93 6.19
CA ILE A 50 -2.49 4.63 5.93
C ILE A 50 -2.09 3.61 7.02
N LYS A 51 -0.82 3.56 7.40
CA LYS A 51 -0.35 2.67 8.47
C LYS A 51 -1.04 2.99 9.80
N ASN A 52 -1.14 4.26 10.15
CA ASN A 52 -1.88 4.71 11.33
C ASN A 52 -3.39 4.42 11.21
N MET A 53 -3.93 4.30 9.99
CA MET A 53 -5.30 3.86 9.67
C MET A 53 -5.51 2.33 9.67
N LEU A 54 -4.43 1.55 9.72
CA LEU A 54 -4.48 0.08 9.83
C LEU A 54 -4.03 -0.49 11.19
N TYR A 55 -3.06 0.14 11.85
CA TYR A 55 -2.47 -0.34 13.10
C TYR A 55 -2.82 0.51 14.32
N GLY A 56 -3.48 1.65 14.12
CA GLY A 56 -3.70 2.66 15.16
C GLY A 56 -2.43 3.40 15.55
N THR A 57 -2.59 4.38 16.43
CA THR A 57 -1.48 5.05 17.12
C THR A 57 -1.59 4.76 18.62
N ALA A 58 -0.49 4.91 19.37
CA ALA A 58 -0.47 4.63 20.81
C ALA A 58 -1.49 5.45 21.64
N ASP A 59 -2.06 6.51 21.05
CA ASP A 59 -3.02 7.44 21.65
C ASP A 59 -4.45 7.35 21.04
N ALA A 60 -4.69 6.47 20.06
CA ALA A 60 -5.97 6.40 19.35
C ALA A 60 -6.75 5.10 19.67
N GLU A 61 -8.08 5.23 19.74
CA GLU A 61 -9.03 4.11 19.87
C GLU A 61 -8.80 3.02 18.82
N PRO A 62 -9.19 1.76 19.11
CA PRO A 62 -9.07 0.66 18.16
C PRO A 62 -9.75 1.05 16.85
N GLN A 63 -9.04 0.84 15.76
CA GLN A 63 -9.52 1.26 14.45
C GLN A 63 -10.75 0.45 14.10
N THR A 64 -11.82 1.15 13.79
CA THR A 64 -13.08 0.48 13.46
C THR A 64 -12.90 -0.30 12.16
N ASP A 65 -13.42 -1.52 12.14
CA ASP A 65 -13.42 -2.39 10.96
C ASP A 65 -13.92 -1.67 9.69
N ILE A 66 -14.80 -0.69 9.89
CA ILE A 66 -15.34 0.21 8.87
C ILE A 66 -14.25 1.04 8.18
N ILE A 67 -13.32 1.65 8.93
CA ILE A 67 -12.23 2.46 8.37
C ILE A 67 -11.33 1.58 7.51
N VAL A 68 -10.95 0.42 8.04
CA VAL A 68 -10.15 -0.55 7.30
C VAL A 68 -10.91 -0.98 6.03
N ALA A 69 -12.23 -1.20 6.11
CA ALA A 69 -13.07 -1.64 4.97
C ALA A 69 -13.10 -0.62 3.86
N GLN A 70 -13.35 0.64 4.21
CA GLN A 70 -13.30 1.75 3.27
C GLN A 70 -11.92 1.92 2.66
N LEU A 71 -10.86 1.83 3.47
CA LEU A 71 -9.48 1.93 2.99
C LEU A 71 -9.15 0.82 1.99
N ALA A 72 -9.47 -0.44 2.32
CA ALA A 72 -9.27 -1.58 1.44
C ALA A 72 -10.03 -1.40 0.11
N GLN A 73 -11.30 -0.98 0.19
CA GLN A 73 -12.14 -0.76 -0.98
C GLN A 73 -11.57 0.33 -1.89
N GLU A 74 -11.12 1.44 -1.32
CA GLU A 74 -10.48 2.53 -2.07
C GLU A 74 -9.15 2.11 -2.70
N LEU A 75 -8.35 1.30 -2.00
CA LEU A 75 -7.11 0.72 -2.53
C LEU A 75 -7.37 -0.14 -3.77
N TYR A 76 -8.44 -0.95 -3.75
CA TYR A 76 -8.85 -1.77 -4.90
C TYR A 76 -9.39 -0.92 -6.05
N ASN A 77 -10.31 0.00 -5.78
CA ASN A 77 -10.90 0.89 -6.79
C ASN A 77 -9.85 1.73 -7.50
N SER A 78 -8.87 2.21 -6.74
CA SER A 78 -7.78 3.06 -7.25
C SER A 78 -6.67 2.27 -7.95
N ASN A 79 -6.68 0.94 -7.88
CA ASN A 79 -5.56 0.05 -8.24
C ASN A 79 -4.24 0.44 -7.56
N LEU A 80 -4.33 1.02 -6.34
CA LEU A 80 -3.16 1.63 -5.71
C LEU A 80 -2.13 0.58 -5.27
N LEU A 81 -2.58 -0.61 -4.85
CA LEU A 81 -1.70 -1.72 -4.50
C LEU A 81 -0.77 -2.10 -5.66
N LEU A 82 -1.31 -2.16 -6.89
CA LEU A 82 -0.53 -2.46 -8.08
C LEU A 82 0.46 -1.33 -8.40
N LEU A 83 0.00 -0.08 -8.29
CA LEU A 83 0.83 1.10 -8.57
C LEU A 83 2.03 1.20 -7.62
N LEU A 84 1.83 0.89 -6.33
CA LEU A 84 2.88 0.84 -5.32
C LEU A 84 3.93 -0.23 -5.62
N ILE A 85 3.49 -1.42 -6.06
CA ILE A 85 4.39 -2.52 -6.45
C ILE A 85 5.20 -2.13 -7.70
N GLN A 86 4.55 -1.51 -8.70
CA GLN A 86 5.23 -1.08 -9.93
C GLN A 86 6.27 0.01 -9.68
N ASN A 87 5.98 0.93 -8.76
CA ASN A 87 6.88 2.02 -8.41
C ASN A 87 7.75 1.72 -7.18
N LEU A 88 7.76 0.47 -6.69
CA LEU A 88 8.47 0.09 -5.46
C LEU A 88 9.96 0.44 -5.55
N ASN A 89 10.58 0.27 -6.72
CA ASN A 89 11.99 0.58 -6.95
C ASN A 89 12.33 2.08 -6.79
N LYS A 90 11.36 2.97 -6.95
CA LYS A 90 11.51 4.43 -6.80
C LYS A 90 11.27 4.91 -5.37
N ILE A 91 10.53 4.14 -4.59
CA ILE A 91 10.22 4.47 -3.18
C ILE A 91 11.46 4.20 -2.31
N ASP A 92 11.70 5.05 -1.31
CA ASP A 92 12.79 4.88 -0.35
C ASP A 92 12.64 3.59 0.47
N PHE A 93 13.75 3.14 1.06
CA PHE A 93 13.80 1.93 1.87
C PHE A 93 12.77 1.90 3.01
N GLU A 94 12.53 3.01 3.72
CA GLU A 94 11.48 3.07 4.74
C GLU A 94 10.07 2.97 4.14
N GLY A 95 9.81 3.67 3.03
CA GLY A 95 8.53 3.59 2.34
C GLY A 95 8.23 2.18 1.83
N LYS A 96 9.24 1.42 1.37
CA LYS A 96 9.06 0.00 1.01
C LYS A 96 8.58 -0.84 2.19
N LYS A 97 9.09 -0.59 3.40
CA LYS A 97 8.64 -1.29 4.62
C LYS A 97 7.19 -0.96 4.94
N ASP A 98 6.81 0.32 4.87
CA ASP A 98 5.43 0.74 5.11
C ASP A 98 4.48 0.14 4.07
N VAL A 99 4.85 0.13 2.79
CA VAL A 99 4.07 -0.54 1.71
C VAL A 99 3.89 -2.03 2.03
N ALA A 100 4.92 -2.72 2.51
CA ALA A 100 4.84 -4.14 2.85
C ALA A 100 3.84 -4.38 3.99
N GLN A 101 3.90 -3.56 5.02
CA GLN A 101 3.00 -3.65 6.17
C GLN A 101 1.55 -3.40 5.75
N VAL A 102 1.30 -2.34 4.97
CA VAL A 102 -0.02 -2.03 4.42
C VAL A 102 -0.53 -3.19 3.57
N PHE A 103 0.29 -3.70 2.65
CA PHE A 103 -0.08 -4.79 1.76
C PHE A 103 -0.42 -6.06 2.55
N ASN A 104 0.41 -6.45 3.52
CA ASN A 104 0.18 -7.63 4.33
C ASN A 104 -1.08 -7.52 5.20
N ASN A 105 -1.34 -6.35 5.77
CA ASN A 105 -2.54 -6.13 6.58
C ASN A 105 -3.81 -6.31 5.73
N ILE A 106 -3.84 -5.69 4.55
CA ILE A 106 -4.97 -5.80 3.61
C ILE A 106 -5.07 -7.23 3.05
N LEU A 107 -3.94 -7.88 2.75
CA LEU A 107 -3.90 -9.24 2.22
C LEU A 107 -4.43 -10.29 3.19
N ARG A 108 -4.02 -10.19 4.47
CA ARG A 108 -4.50 -11.09 5.53
C ARG A 108 -5.95 -10.83 5.94
N ARG A 109 -6.57 -9.77 5.43
CA ARG A 109 -7.95 -9.46 5.76
C ARG A 109 -8.90 -10.48 5.14
N GLN A 110 -9.68 -11.11 6.00
CA GLN A 110 -10.79 -11.99 5.65
C GLN A 110 -12.12 -11.31 5.94
N ILE A 111 -13.10 -11.50 5.05
CA ILE A 111 -14.49 -11.14 5.27
C ILE A 111 -15.29 -12.44 5.23
N GLY A 112 -15.63 -12.95 6.41
CA GLY A 112 -16.17 -14.32 6.55
C GLY A 112 -15.12 -15.35 6.15
N THR A 113 -15.43 -16.21 5.19
CA THR A 113 -14.52 -17.22 4.63
C THR A 113 -13.78 -16.75 3.37
N ARG A 114 -13.99 -15.50 2.94
CA ARG A 114 -13.44 -14.97 1.69
C ARG A 114 -12.29 -14.02 1.96
N SER A 115 -11.27 -14.10 1.11
CA SER A 115 -10.13 -13.19 1.09
C SER A 115 -10.27 -12.23 -0.10
N PRO A 116 -10.96 -11.07 0.06
CA PRO A 116 -11.26 -10.17 -1.06
C PRO A 116 -10.00 -9.67 -1.78
N THR A 117 -8.89 -9.53 -1.07
CA THR A 117 -7.59 -9.16 -1.66
C THR A 117 -7.05 -10.25 -2.58
N VAL A 118 -7.16 -11.51 -2.17
CA VAL A 118 -6.74 -12.66 -2.96
C VAL A 118 -7.58 -12.75 -4.24
N GLU A 119 -8.91 -12.60 -4.11
CA GLU A 119 -9.81 -12.58 -5.26
C GLU A 119 -9.54 -11.40 -6.21
N TYR A 120 -9.25 -10.22 -5.65
CA TYR A 120 -8.88 -9.04 -6.42
C TYR A 120 -7.55 -9.24 -7.20
N ILE A 121 -6.58 -9.92 -6.59
CA ILE A 121 -5.30 -10.25 -7.24
C ILE A 121 -5.53 -11.34 -8.31
N CYS A 122 -6.34 -12.37 -8.02
CA CYS A 122 -6.69 -13.43 -8.97
C CYS A 122 -7.51 -12.94 -10.17
N THR A 123 -8.35 -11.91 -9.99
CA THR A 123 -9.09 -11.28 -11.10
C THR A 123 -8.23 -10.37 -11.98
N LYS A 124 -7.00 -10.07 -11.57
CA LYS A 124 -6.02 -9.30 -12.37
C LYS A 124 -4.72 -10.10 -12.58
N PRO A 125 -4.65 -10.94 -13.64
CA PRO A 125 -3.48 -11.77 -13.91
C PRO A 125 -2.18 -10.96 -14.11
N GLU A 126 -2.25 -9.68 -14.49
CA GLU A 126 -1.08 -8.80 -14.57
C GLU A 126 -0.46 -8.47 -13.20
N THR A 127 -1.29 -8.34 -12.15
CA THR A 127 -0.82 -8.15 -10.77
C THR A 127 -0.19 -9.43 -10.27
N LEU A 128 -0.83 -10.57 -10.50
CA LEU A 128 -0.37 -11.89 -10.12
C LEU A 128 0.95 -12.23 -10.82
N SER A 129 1.08 -11.93 -12.12
CA SER A 129 2.32 -12.09 -12.88
C SER A 129 3.42 -11.16 -12.39
N LYS A 130 3.16 -9.92 -11.97
CA LYS A 130 4.21 -9.04 -11.41
C LYS A 130 4.63 -9.44 -9.99
N VAL A 131 3.70 -9.95 -9.18
CA VAL A 131 4.01 -10.50 -7.86
C VAL A 131 4.81 -11.80 -7.98
N LEU A 132 4.39 -12.73 -8.86
CA LEU A 132 4.99 -14.07 -9.02
C LEU A 132 6.17 -14.15 -10.00
N SER A 133 6.24 -13.31 -11.04
CA SER A 133 7.32 -13.31 -12.06
C SER A 133 8.52 -12.45 -11.65
N SER A 134 8.58 -12.00 -10.40
CA SER A 134 9.69 -11.25 -9.83
C SER A 134 11.00 -12.03 -9.52
N PRO A 135 11.28 -13.25 -10.03
CA PRO A 135 12.64 -13.78 -9.99
C PRO A 135 13.54 -13.43 -11.19
N SER A 136 13.03 -12.88 -12.31
CA SER A 136 13.83 -12.84 -13.56
C SER A 136 14.15 -11.45 -14.15
N GLU A 137 13.42 -10.39 -13.81
CA GLU A 137 13.57 -9.09 -14.50
C GLU A 137 14.00 -7.96 -13.54
N SER A 138 15.30 -7.67 -13.50
CA SER A 138 15.93 -6.40 -13.07
C SER A 138 15.47 -5.71 -11.77
N LEU A 139 14.88 -6.42 -10.81
CA LEU A 139 14.57 -5.86 -9.50
C LEU A 139 15.82 -5.83 -8.63
N ALA A 140 16.11 -4.68 -8.03
CA ALA A 140 17.25 -4.53 -7.13
C ALA A 140 17.15 -5.59 -6.01
N PRO A 141 18.26 -6.24 -5.61
CA PRO A 141 18.25 -7.33 -4.63
C PRO A 141 17.58 -6.95 -3.30
N GLU A 142 17.58 -5.65 -2.98
CA GLU A 142 16.87 -5.00 -1.87
C GLU A 142 15.35 -5.25 -1.84
N SER A 143 14.72 -5.54 -2.99
CA SER A 143 13.27 -5.72 -3.12
C SER A 143 12.82 -7.18 -3.13
N LEU A 144 13.74 -8.14 -3.32
CA LEU A 144 13.45 -9.57 -3.24
C LEU A 144 12.80 -10.01 -1.91
N PRO A 145 13.28 -9.58 -0.72
CA PRO A 145 12.64 -9.97 0.54
C PRO A 145 11.20 -9.46 0.66
N PHE A 146 10.88 -8.32 0.04
CA PHE A 146 9.51 -7.82 -0.03
C PHE A 146 8.61 -8.77 -0.82
N PHE A 147 9.00 -9.12 -2.05
CA PHE A 147 8.20 -10.02 -2.89
C PHE A 147 8.11 -11.43 -2.30
N PHE A 148 9.19 -11.93 -1.71
CA PHE A 148 9.20 -13.25 -1.08
C PHE A 148 8.25 -13.30 0.12
N PHE A 149 8.28 -12.28 0.98
CA PHE A 149 7.39 -12.20 2.14
C PHE A 149 5.92 -12.07 1.72
N VAL A 150 5.62 -11.18 0.76
CA VAL A 150 4.26 -10.98 0.24
C VAL A 150 3.74 -12.23 -0.48
N THR A 151 4.58 -12.91 -1.27
CA THR A 151 4.18 -14.14 -1.98
C THR A 151 3.95 -15.28 -1.00
N LEU A 152 4.79 -15.41 0.03
CA LEU A 152 4.63 -16.41 1.08
C LEU A 152 3.36 -16.16 1.91
N ASP A 153 3.08 -14.91 2.29
CA ASP A 153 1.83 -14.51 2.94
C ASP A 153 0.61 -14.75 2.05
N PHE A 154 0.72 -14.48 0.75
CA PHE A 154 -0.33 -14.77 -0.23
C PHE A 154 -0.60 -16.27 -0.29
N PHE A 155 0.43 -17.10 -0.43
CA PHE A 155 0.29 -18.55 -0.50
C PHE A 155 -0.29 -19.13 0.80
N THR A 156 0.17 -18.64 1.94
CA THR A 156 -0.34 -19.04 3.26
C THR A 156 -1.81 -18.65 3.43
N THR A 157 -2.20 -17.45 2.99
CA THR A 157 -3.58 -16.96 3.09
C THR A 157 -4.52 -17.62 2.07
N ALA A 158 -4.00 -17.97 0.89
CA ALA A 158 -4.77 -18.58 -0.19
C ALA A 158 -4.92 -20.12 -0.05
N LEU A 159 -3.94 -20.81 0.55
CA LEU A 159 -3.96 -22.27 0.74
C LEU A 159 -4.30 -22.70 2.18
N GLY A 160 -4.25 -21.78 3.15
CA GLY A 160 -4.50 -22.06 4.56
C GLY A 160 -5.96 -21.93 5.00
N GLY A 161 -6.92 -21.95 4.06
CA GLY A 161 -8.36 -21.87 4.31
C GLY A 161 -9.08 -23.16 3.99
#